data_AF-A0A4Q2DUC2-F1
#
_entry.id   AF-A0A4Q2DUC2-F1
#
_cell.length_a   1.000
_cell.length_b   1.000
_cell.length_c   1.000
_cell.angle_alpha   90.00
_cell.angle_beta   90.00
_cell.angle_gamma   90.00
#
_symmetry.space_group_name_H-M   'P 1'
#
loop_
_entity.id
_entity.type
_entity.pdbx_description
1 polymer ?
#
loop_
_entity_poly.entity_id
_entity_poly.type
_entity_poly.pdbx_seq_one_letter_code
_entity_poly.pdbx_strand_id
1 'polypeptide(L)'
;MANHGYLPRDGKRITAWQIVKGLRECYGLTTGFSIFLSYVTWIVLRKVGPVDLYEIGKHNAVEHDASLVHHDTPAGETYAPIEIDRELLDEFVKEARTEVEVDVPSSDPEKTKKEKLSLLTIADVGRARVRREKQSPPLSKFHAEIARGEVAIILGVWETKTKEVTGTRMDWLKLWLGEERLPEGWRPTKQVGMFETMKRAKGIKLASEAVRREEGATPEQ
;
A
#
# COMPACT_ATOMS: atom_id res chain seq x y z
N MET A 1 -9.47 8.18 0.25
CA MET A 1 -9.61 9.53 0.88
C MET A 1 -10.78 10.32 0.30
N ALA A 2 -10.86 10.52 -1.03
CA ALA A 2 -11.98 11.23 -1.68
C ALA A 2 -13.34 10.60 -1.36
N ASN A 3 -13.47 9.27 -1.45
CA ASN A 3 -14.69 8.51 -1.10
C ASN A 3 -15.22 8.79 0.31
N HIS A 4 -14.36 9.24 1.22
CA HIS A 4 -14.72 9.55 2.62
C HIS A 4 -14.74 11.05 2.93
N GLY A 5 -14.54 11.92 1.93
CA GLY A 5 -14.64 13.38 2.09
C GLY A 5 -13.41 14.06 2.71
N TYR A 6 -12.29 13.35 2.86
CA TYR A 6 -11.01 13.96 3.26
C TYR A 6 -10.36 14.79 2.13
N LEU A 7 -10.78 14.52 0.89
CA LEU A 7 -10.48 15.28 -0.32
C LEU A 7 -11.80 15.63 -1.01
N PRO A 8 -11.81 16.58 -1.97
CA PRO A 8 -12.94 16.76 -2.89
C PRO A 8 -13.40 15.43 -3.47
N ARG A 9 -14.70 15.13 -3.32
CA ARG A 9 -15.28 13.82 -3.68
C ARG A 9 -15.28 13.56 -5.19
N ASP A 10 -15.29 14.62 -5.99
CA ASP A 10 -15.17 14.56 -7.44
C ASP A 10 -13.73 14.30 -7.91
N GLY A 11 -12.76 14.31 -6.99
CA GLY A 11 -11.35 14.09 -7.29
C GLY A 11 -10.68 15.26 -8.02
N LYS A 12 -11.30 16.45 -8.06
CA LYS A 12 -10.83 17.57 -8.89
C LYS A 12 -10.23 18.71 -8.09
N ARG A 13 -9.34 19.47 -8.75
CA ARG A 13 -8.72 20.71 -8.24
C ARG A 13 -8.17 20.57 -6.83
N ILE A 14 -7.43 19.49 -6.59
CA ILE A 14 -6.86 19.17 -5.29
C ILE A 14 -5.50 19.83 -5.17
N THR A 15 -5.30 20.60 -4.11
CA THR A 15 -4.00 21.20 -3.78
C THR A 15 -3.11 20.23 -3.02
N ALA A 16 -1.78 20.42 -3.09
CA ALA A 16 -0.83 19.65 -2.29
C ALA A 16 -1.18 19.70 -0.80
N TRP A 17 -1.61 20.85 -0.29
CA TRP A 17 -2.00 20.99 1.13
C TRP A 17 -3.26 20.21 1.50
N GLN A 18 -4.23 20.07 0.59
CA GLN A 18 -5.38 19.18 0.82
C GLN A 18 -4.94 17.71 0.90
N ILE A 19 -3.97 17.28 0.09
CA ILE A 19 -3.36 15.95 0.24
C ILE A 19 -2.67 15.82 1.60
N VAL A 20 -1.88 16.82 2.04
CA VAL A 20 -1.25 16.83 3.38
C VAL A 20 -2.29 16.64 4.48
N LYS A 21 -3.38 17.42 4.45
CA LYS A 21 -4.46 17.33 5.43
C LYS A 21 -5.13 15.96 5.39
N GLY A 22 -5.47 15.47 4.19
CA GLY A 22 -6.09 14.17 3.98
C GLY A 22 -5.24 13.01 4.51
N LEU A 23 -3.94 12.98 4.22
CA LEU A 23 -3.03 11.93 4.70
C LEU A 23 -2.95 11.89 6.23
N ARG A 24 -2.94 13.06 6.88
CA ARG A 24 -2.90 13.19 8.34
C ARG A 24 -4.22 12.76 8.99
N GLU A 25 -5.33 13.27 8.49
CA GLU A 25 -6.65 13.06 9.10
C GLU A 25 -7.23 11.68 8.77
N CYS A 26 -7.02 11.19 7.55
CA CYS A 26 -7.50 9.88 7.12
C CYS A 26 -6.61 8.77 7.65
N TYR A 27 -5.28 8.89 7.54
CA TYR A 27 -4.36 7.77 7.79
C TYR A 27 -3.38 7.98 8.94
N GLY A 28 -3.42 9.13 9.62
CA GLY A 28 -2.53 9.38 10.76
C GLY A 28 -1.08 9.58 10.38
N LEU A 29 -0.76 9.93 9.13
CA LEU A 29 0.64 10.21 8.77
C LEU A 29 1.17 11.42 9.55
N THR A 30 2.46 11.42 9.88
CA THR A 30 3.08 12.60 10.51
C THR A 30 3.05 13.80 9.56
N THR A 31 3.01 15.02 10.12
CA THR A 31 2.95 16.25 9.31
C THR A 31 4.12 16.34 8.33
N GLY A 32 5.35 16.14 8.79
CA GLY A 32 6.54 16.21 7.94
C GLY A 32 6.53 15.16 6.83
N PHE A 33 6.07 13.95 7.11
CA PHE A 33 5.99 12.90 6.10
C PHE A 33 4.88 13.19 5.06
N SER A 34 3.74 13.69 5.51
CA SER A 34 2.64 14.09 4.63
C SER A 34 3.05 15.24 3.70
N ILE A 35 3.77 16.24 4.21
CA ILE A 35 4.35 17.33 3.41
C ILE A 35 5.29 16.77 2.35
N PHE A 36 6.22 15.89 2.75
CA PHE A 36 7.16 15.26 1.83
C PHE A 36 6.43 14.56 0.68
N LEU A 37 5.51 13.63 0.98
CA LEU A 37 4.81 12.86 -0.05
C LEU A 37 4.03 13.76 -1.00
N SER A 38 3.35 14.77 -0.45
CA SER A 38 2.50 15.67 -1.24
C SER A 38 3.33 16.57 -2.16
N TYR A 39 4.35 17.26 -1.63
CA TYR A 39 5.12 18.23 -2.42
C TYR A 39 6.13 17.57 -3.37
N VAL A 40 6.71 16.42 -3.01
CA VAL A 40 7.55 15.66 -3.94
C VAL A 40 6.71 15.19 -5.14
N THR A 41 5.47 14.73 -4.91
CA THR A 41 4.54 14.38 -6.00
C THR A 41 4.32 15.57 -6.95
N TRP A 42 4.11 16.78 -6.43
CA TRP A 42 3.96 18.00 -7.26
C TRP A 42 5.21 18.32 -8.08
N ILE A 43 6.39 18.18 -7.49
CA ILE A 43 7.67 18.41 -8.17
C ILE A 43 7.86 17.40 -9.31
N VAL A 44 7.61 16.11 -9.04
CA VAL A 44 7.75 15.03 -10.03
C VAL A 44 6.73 15.19 -11.16
N LEU A 45 5.49 15.59 -10.84
CA LEU A 45 4.46 15.88 -11.84
C LEU A 45 4.67 17.22 -12.57
N ARG A 46 5.63 18.06 -12.13
CA ARG A 46 5.89 19.42 -12.63
C ARG A 46 4.65 20.32 -12.57
N LYS A 47 3.92 20.27 -11.45
CA LYS A 47 2.69 21.02 -11.22
C LYS A 47 2.94 22.17 -10.25
N VAL A 48 2.33 23.33 -10.56
CA VAL A 48 2.36 24.54 -9.71
C VAL A 48 1.00 24.88 -9.10
N GLY A 49 -0.08 24.31 -9.65
CA GLY A 49 -1.45 24.54 -9.23
C GLY A 49 -2.13 23.29 -8.67
N PRO A 50 -3.45 23.36 -8.43
CA PRO A 50 -4.25 22.19 -8.11
C PRO A 50 -4.20 21.16 -9.25
N VAL A 51 -4.36 19.88 -8.89
CA VAL A 51 -4.40 18.75 -9.84
C VAL A 51 -5.67 17.92 -9.61
N ASP A 52 -6.13 17.24 -10.65
CA ASP A 52 -7.14 16.19 -10.51
C ASP A 52 -6.45 14.86 -10.12
N LEU A 53 -7.11 13.99 -9.35
CA LEU A 53 -6.52 12.73 -8.88
C LEU A 53 -5.99 11.86 -10.02
N TYR A 54 -6.70 11.85 -11.16
CA TYR A 54 -6.29 11.16 -12.37
C TYR A 54 -4.89 11.57 -12.83
N GLU A 55 -4.49 12.83 -12.61
CA GLU A 55 -3.19 13.32 -13.05
C GLU A 55 -2.00 12.71 -12.29
N ILE A 56 -2.25 12.14 -11.09
CA ILE A 56 -1.23 11.42 -10.32
C ILE A 56 -0.86 10.09 -11.00
N GLY A 57 -1.79 9.49 -11.75
CA GLY A 57 -1.58 8.28 -12.54
C GLY A 57 -0.73 8.46 -13.79
N LYS A 58 -0.03 9.61 -13.94
CA LYS A 58 0.84 9.86 -15.09
C LYS A 58 2.04 8.90 -15.03
N HIS A 59 2.21 8.14 -16.10
CA HIS A 59 3.25 7.14 -16.19
C HIS A 59 4.66 7.72 -16.16
N ASN A 60 5.57 6.97 -15.53
CA ASN A 60 6.96 7.35 -15.25
C ASN A 60 7.13 8.62 -14.39
N ALA A 61 6.07 9.08 -13.73
CA ALA A 61 6.15 10.09 -12.68
C ALA A 61 6.20 9.39 -11.31
N VAL A 62 5.11 9.48 -10.54
CA VAL A 62 4.92 8.69 -9.32
C VAL A 62 4.38 7.30 -9.66
N GLU A 63 3.43 7.24 -10.61
CA GLU A 63 2.94 5.98 -11.16
C GLU A 63 4.06 5.22 -11.89
N HIS A 64 4.02 3.89 -11.73
CA HIS A 64 4.96 2.95 -12.31
C HIS A 64 4.34 1.56 -12.50
N ASP A 65 4.95 0.79 -13.41
CA ASP A 65 4.63 -0.62 -13.65
C ASP A 65 4.85 -1.50 -12.40
N ALA A 66 4.43 -2.75 -12.47
CA ALA A 66 4.50 -3.69 -11.35
C ALA A 66 3.75 -3.19 -10.09
N SER A 67 2.67 -2.44 -10.29
CA SER A 67 1.72 -2.06 -9.24
C SER A 67 1.00 -3.29 -8.67
N LEU A 68 0.70 -3.30 -7.37
CA LEU A 68 0.17 -4.50 -6.69
C LEU A 68 -1.19 -4.98 -7.24
N VAL A 69 -2.07 -4.03 -7.60
CA VAL A 69 -3.47 -4.30 -7.95
C VAL A 69 -3.94 -3.51 -9.18
N HIS A 70 -3.00 -2.89 -9.90
CA HIS A 70 -3.27 -2.19 -11.16
C HIS A 70 -2.37 -2.79 -12.25
N HIS A 71 -2.89 -2.78 -13.48
CA HIS A 71 -2.10 -3.10 -14.66
C HIS A 71 -1.05 -2.03 -14.95
N ASP A 72 -0.01 -2.47 -15.66
CA ASP A 72 1.02 -1.58 -16.18
C ASP A 72 0.43 -0.62 -17.21
N THR A 73 1.10 0.52 -17.43
CA THR A 73 0.64 1.47 -18.44
C THR A 73 0.80 0.88 -19.84
N PRO A 74 -0.26 0.80 -20.66
CA PRO A 74 -0.14 0.28 -22.02
C PRO A 74 0.83 1.10 -22.87
N ALA A 75 1.51 0.43 -23.81
CA ALA A 75 2.46 1.09 -24.69
C ALA A 75 1.81 2.25 -25.47
N GLY A 76 2.41 3.44 -25.37
CA GLY A 76 1.92 4.66 -26.02
C GLY A 76 0.94 5.49 -25.19
N GLU A 77 0.45 4.97 -24.06
CA GLU A 77 -0.43 5.70 -23.16
C GLU A 77 0.36 6.58 -22.18
N THR A 78 -0.26 7.70 -21.78
CA THR A 78 0.34 8.63 -20.80
C THR A 78 -0.04 8.31 -19.36
N TYR A 79 -1.17 7.63 -19.15
CA TYR A 79 -1.75 7.37 -17.85
C TYR A 79 -2.05 5.88 -17.71
N ALA A 80 -1.81 5.34 -16.53
CA ALA A 80 -2.14 3.96 -16.21
C ALA A 80 -3.66 3.74 -16.11
N PRO A 81 -4.14 2.51 -16.34
CA PRO A 81 -5.48 2.09 -15.96
C PRO A 81 -5.72 2.33 -14.46
N ILE A 82 -6.92 2.81 -14.11
CA ILE A 82 -7.27 3.18 -12.72
C ILE A 82 -8.11 2.10 -12.03
N GLU A 83 -8.57 1.12 -12.78
CA GLU A 83 -9.40 0.04 -12.29
C GLU A 83 -8.59 -0.92 -11.42
N ILE A 84 -9.17 -1.30 -10.26
CA ILE A 84 -8.62 -2.36 -9.44
C ILE A 84 -8.80 -3.70 -10.15
N ASP A 85 -7.69 -4.32 -10.51
CA ASP A 85 -7.71 -5.67 -11.05
C ASP A 85 -7.95 -6.68 -9.91
N ARG A 86 -9.06 -7.42 -10.03
CA ARG A 86 -9.52 -8.35 -9.00
C ARG A 86 -8.65 -9.60 -8.92
N GLU A 87 -8.04 -10.02 -10.02
CA GLU A 87 -7.15 -11.19 -10.04
C GLU A 87 -5.82 -10.86 -9.36
N LEU A 88 -5.21 -9.72 -9.66
CA LEU A 88 -4.02 -9.21 -9.00
C LEU A 88 -4.24 -9.00 -7.50
N LEU A 89 -5.41 -8.47 -7.11
CA LEU A 89 -5.79 -8.35 -5.70
C LEU A 89 -5.88 -9.73 -5.04
N ASP A 90 -6.56 -10.70 -5.64
CA ASP A 90 -6.69 -12.04 -5.08
C ASP A 90 -5.33 -12.78 -5.02
N GLU A 91 -4.45 -12.60 -6.01
CA GLU A 91 -3.07 -13.09 -5.97
C GLU A 91 -2.25 -12.44 -4.86
N PHE A 92 -2.43 -11.14 -4.61
CA PHE A 92 -1.77 -10.44 -3.51
C PHE A 92 -2.28 -10.94 -2.15
N VAL A 93 -3.58 -11.16 -2.01
CA VAL A 93 -4.18 -11.70 -0.78
C VAL A 93 -3.63 -13.09 -0.44
N LYS A 94 -3.40 -13.94 -1.45
CA LYS A 94 -2.84 -15.30 -1.28
C LYS A 94 -1.41 -15.30 -0.75
N GLU A 95 -0.69 -14.18 -0.79
CA GLU A 95 0.68 -14.11 -0.26
C GLU A 95 0.74 -14.07 1.27
N ALA A 96 -0.34 -13.67 1.94
CA ALA A 96 -0.41 -13.66 3.40
C ALA A 96 -0.52 -15.09 3.94
N ARG A 97 0.59 -15.61 4.49
CA ARG A 97 0.70 -17.01 4.95
C ARG A 97 0.64 -17.17 6.47
N THR A 98 0.62 -16.06 7.21
CA THR A 98 0.57 -16.12 8.67
C THR A 98 -0.86 -16.03 9.18
N GLU A 99 -1.33 -17.06 9.87
CA GLU A 99 -2.58 -17.04 10.60
C GLU A 99 -2.34 -16.76 12.09
N VAL A 100 -3.21 -15.93 12.68
CA VAL A 100 -3.23 -15.66 14.12
C VAL A 100 -4.63 -15.81 14.66
N GLU A 101 -4.77 -16.20 15.92
CA GLU A 101 -6.02 -16.09 16.65
C GLU A 101 -6.08 -14.76 17.39
N VAL A 102 -7.15 -14.01 17.21
CA VAL A 102 -7.43 -12.80 17.97
C VAL A 102 -8.73 -12.91 18.74
N ASP A 103 -8.78 -12.29 19.90
CA ASP A 103 -10.02 -12.09 20.64
C ASP A 103 -10.81 -10.94 20.02
N VAL A 104 -12.03 -11.23 19.57
CA VAL A 104 -12.98 -10.22 19.07
C VAL A 104 -14.23 -10.21 19.95
N PRO A 105 -14.93 -9.07 20.07
CA PRO A 105 -16.21 -9.02 20.77
C PRO A 105 -17.20 -10.06 20.22
N SER A 106 -17.88 -10.77 21.11
CA SER A 106 -18.99 -11.66 20.76
C SER A 106 -20.31 -10.88 20.67
N SER A 107 -21.40 -11.56 20.31
CA SER A 107 -22.76 -11.02 20.44
C SER A 107 -23.14 -10.74 21.90
N ASP A 108 -22.46 -11.39 22.84
CA ASP A 108 -22.52 -11.11 24.27
C ASP A 108 -21.43 -10.08 24.62
N PRO A 109 -21.78 -8.85 25.07
CA PRO A 109 -20.83 -7.77 25.33
C PRO A 109 -19.78 -8.10 26.41
N GLU A 110 -20.03 -9.09 27.27
CA GLU A 110 -19.10 -9.50 28.33
C GLU A 110 -18.11 -10.60 27.89
N LYS A 111 -18.25 -11.11 26.66
CA LYS A 111 -17.45 -12.23 26.16
C LYS A 111 -16.70 -11.88 24.88
N THR A 112 -15.50 -12.42 24.77
CA THR A 112 -14.76 -12.48 23.51
C THR A 112 -14.94 -13.86 22.86
N LYS A 113 -14.85 -13.89 21.54
CA LYS A 113 -14.65 -15.12 20.77
C LYS A 113 -13.29 -15.05 20.09
N LYS A 114 -12.68 -16.21 19.85
CA LYS A 114 -11.49 -16.30 19.02
C LYS A 114 -11.86 -16.29 17.55
N GLU A 115 -11.18 -15.46 16.77
CA GLU A 115 -11.29 -15.42 15.31
C GLU A 115 -9.92 -15.60 14.69
N LYS A 116 -9.85 -16.40 13.63
CA LYS A 116 -8.63 -16.57 12.84
C LYS A 116 -8.51 -15.44 11.84
N LEU A 117 -7.36 -14.77 11.83
CA LEU A 117 -7.03 -13.73 10.87
C LEU A 117 -5.75 -14.08 10.13
N SER A 118 -5.73 -13.82 8.83
CA SER A 118 -4.50 -13.83 8.05
C SER A 118 -3.83 -12.46 8.14
N LEU A 119 -2.54 -12.45 8.49
CA LEU A 119 -1.71 -11.26 8.51
C LEU A 119 -0.72 -11.28 7.36
N LEU A 120 -0.62 -10.15 6.67
CA LEU A 120 0.42 -9.87 5.69
C LEU A 120 1.66 -9.32 6.38
N THR A 121 2.75 -10.07 6.31
CA THR A 121 4.05 -9.71 6.90
C THR A 121 4.99 -9.07 5.88
N ILE A 122 6.13 -8.54 6.34
CA ILE A 122 7.19 -8.04 5.45
C ILE A 122 7.71 -9.14 4.51
N ALA A 123 7.81 -10.38 4.99
CA ALA A 123 8.25 -11.51 4.18
C ALA A 123 7.25 -11.81 3.05
N ASP A 124 5.95 -11.73 3.36
CA ASP A 124 4.88 -11.94 2.40
C ASP A 124 4.88 -10.85 1.31
N VAL A 125 5.04 -9.58 1.72
CA VAL A 125 5.22 -8.47 0.78
C VAL A 125 6.47 -8.69 -0.08
N GLY A 126 7.57 -9.19 0.50
CA GLY A 126 8.78 -9.52 -0.23
C GLY A 126 8.53 -10.44 -1.43
N ARG A 127 7.73 -11.51 -1.23
CA ARG A 127 7.31 -12.43 -2.30
C ARG A 127 6.35 -11.78 -3.28
N ALA A 128 5.33 -11.07 -2.80
CA ALA A 128 4.38 -10.35 -3.65
C ALA A 128 5.09 -9.41 -4.64
N ARG A 129 6.11 -8.69 -4.16
CA ARG A 129 6.94 -7.80 -4.98
C ARG A 129 7.73 -8.55 -6.04
N VAL A 130 8.38 -9.66 -5.67
CA VAL A 130 9.14 -10.49 -6.62
C VAL A 130 8.21 -11.06 -7.69
N ARG A 131 7.04 -11.60 -7.30
CA ARG A 131 6.03 -12.10 -8.24
C ARG A 131 5.62 -11.01 -9.23
N ARG A 132 5.21 -9.83 -8.73
CA ARG A 132 4.69 -8.77 -9.59
C ARG A 132 5.76 -8.20 -10.53
N GLU A 133 6.99 -8.05 -10.05
CA GLU A 133 8.11 -7.57 -10.87
C GLU A 133 8.53 -8.57 -11.97
N LYS A 134 8.26 -9.87 -11.82
CA LYS A 134 8.46 -10.86 -12.90
C LYS A 134 7.42 -10.75 -14.03
N GLN A 135 6.26 -10.19 -13.72
CA GLN A 135 5.14 -10.05 -14.66
C GLN A 135 5.16 -8.69 -15.39
N SER A 136 6.20 -7.89 -15.19
CA SER A 136 6.28 -6.50 -15.68
C SER A 136 7.67 -6.22 -16.26
N PRO A 137 7.83 -5.16 -17.07
CA PRO A 137 9.16 -4.65 -17.41
C PRO A 137 9.98 -4.30 -16.16
N PRO A 138 11.33 -4.36 -16.23
CA PRO A 138 12.17 -4.00 -15.10
C PRO A 138 11.96 -2.56 -14.63
N LEU A 139 11.73 -2.38 -13.34
CA LEU A 139 11.61 -1.05 -12.74
C LEU A 139 12.94 -0.30 -12.71
N SER A 140 12.86 1.01 -12.91
CA SER A 140 13.99 1.90 -12.59
C SER A 140 14.32 1.85 -11.09
N LYS A 141 15.54 2.23 -10.71
CA LYS A 141 15.91 2.31 -9.28
C LYS A 141 14.99 3.25 -8.50
N PHE A 142 14.58 4.35 -9.12
CA PHE A 142 13.69 5.34 -8.52
C PHE A 142 12.29 4.74 -8.27
N HIS A 143 11.69 4.13 -9.28
CA HIS A 143 10.37 3.50 -9.18
C HIS A 143 10.39 2.30 -8.25
N ALA A 144 11.47 1.52 -8.23
CA ALA A 144 11.61 0.42 -7.27
C ALA A 144 11.59 0.91 -5.81
N GLU A 145 12.13 2.11 -5.51
CA GLU A 145 12.02 2.71 -4.17
C GLU A 145 10.60 3.19 -3.87
N ILE A 146 9.90 3.83 -4.82
CA ILE A 146 8.48 4.21 -4.67
C ILE A 146 7.65 2.96 -4.36
N ALA A 147 7.79 1.93 -5.18
CA ALA A 147 7.02 0.71 -5.11
C ALA A 147 7.20 -0.03 -3.76
N ARG A 148 8.40 0.04 -3.15
CA ARG A 148 8.64 -0.44 -1.78
C ARG A 148 8.04 0.49 -0.72
N GLY A 149 8.19 1.80 -0.92
CA GLY A 149 7.68 2.83 -0.02
C GLY A 149 6.15 2.78 0.13
N GLU A 150 5.42 2.62 -0.97
CA GLU A 150 3.96 2.51 -0.97
C GLU A 150 3.48 1.38 -0.06
N VAL A 151 4.02 0.17 -0.24
CA VAL A 151 3.61 -0.98 0.57
C VAL A 151 4.12 -0.87 2.01
N ALA A 152 5.26 -0.22 2.24
CA ALA A 152 5.73 0.10 3.59
C ALA A 152 4.78 1.06 4.34
N ILE A 153 4.20 2.04 3.64
CA ILE A 153 3.17 2.93 4.20
C ILE A 153 1.91 2.13 4.52
N ILE A 154 1.44 1.29 3.59
CA ILE A 154 0.29 0.38 3.80
C ILE A 154 0.50 -0.45 5.07
N LEU A 155 1.64 -1.14 5.18
CA LEU A 155 1.97 -1.92 6.37
C LEU A 155 1.99 -1.07 7.65
N GLY A 156 2.46 0.18 7.59
CA GLY A 156 2.47 1.09 8.74
C GLY A 156 1.06 1.52 9.19
N VAL A 157 0.21 1.88 8.24
CA VAL A 157 -1.18 2.35 8.48
C VAL A 157 -2.03 1.22 9.07
N TRP A 158 -1.91 0.02 8.50
CA TRP A 158 -2.75 -1.13 8.86
C TRP A 158 -2.08 -2.11 9.83
N GLU A 159 -0.95 -1.73 10.42
CA GLU A 159 -0.19 -2.62 11.30
C GLU A 159 -1.02 -3.05 12.51
N THR A 160 -1.11 -4.37 12.64
CA THR A 160 -1.62 -5.15 13.76
C THR A 160 -0.44 -5.88 14.40
N LYS A 161 -0.30 -5.73 15.72
CA LYS A 161 0.70 -6.43 16.51
C LYS A 161 0.02 -7.46 17.39
N THR A 162 0.41 -8.73 17.23
CA THR A 162 0.14 -9.78 18.22
C THR A 162 1.39 -10.00 19.08
N LYS A 163 1.35 -10.95 20.00
CA LYS A 163 2.53 -11.30 20.81
C LYS A 163 3.61 -11.97 19.95
N GLU A 164 3.20 -12.67 18.89
CA GLU A 164 4.03 -13.54 18.06
C GLU A 164 4.46 -12.86 16.76
N VAL A 165 3.62 -12.02 16.18
CA VAL A 165 3.84 -11.47 14.84
C VAL A 165 3.33 -10.03 14.70
N THR A 166 3.98 -9.29 13.81
CA THR A 166 3.52 -7.97 13.34
C THR A 166 3.21 -8.06 11.86
N GLY A 167 2.01 -7.62 11.47
CA GLY A 167 1.57 -7.65 10.07
C GLY A 167 0.34 -6.78 9.84
N THR A 168 -0.27 -6.89 8.66
CA THR A 168 -1.51 -6.19 8.30
C THR A 168 -2.64 -7.17 8.14
N ARG A 169 -3.81 -6.90 8.72
CA ARG A 169 -4.97 -7.80 8.57
C ARG A 169 -5.45 -7.82 7.12
N MET A 170 -5.60 -9.02 6.56
CA MET A 170 -5.97 -9.15 5.15
C MET A 170 -7.43 -8.85 4.83
N ASP A 171 -8.34 -9.05 5.78
CA ASP A 171 -9.74 -8.65 5.61
C ASP A 171 -9.87 -7.13 5.37
N TRP A 172 -9.17 -6.33 6.17
CA TRP A 172 -9.12 -4.88 6.02
C TRP A 172 -8.40 -4.46 4.75
N LEU A 173 -7.28 -5.09 4.44
CA LEU A 173 -6.51 -4.74 3.25
C LEU A 173 -7.27 -5.07 1.97
N LYS A 174 -8.00 -6.20 1.93
CA LYS A 174 -8.85 -6.59 0.80
C LYS A 174 -9.99 -5.59 0.60
N LEU A 175 -10.65 -5.17 1.68
CA LEU A 175 -11.69 -4.14 1.61
C LEU A 175 -11.12 -2.80 1.13
N TRP A 176 -9.99 -2.38 1.69
CA TRP A 176 -9.41 -1.08 1.41
C TRP A 176 -8.84 -0.95 0.00
N LEU A 177 -8.12 -1.97 -0.49
CA LEU A 177 -7.63 -2.00 -1.87
C LEU A 177 -8.76 -2.26 -2.86
N GLY A 178 -9.63 -3.24 -2.57
CA GLY A 178 -10.65 -3.72 -3.51
C GLY A 178 -11.82 -2.76 -3.70
N GLU A 179 -12.26 -2.11 -2.63
CA GLU A 179 -13.45 -1.24 -2.64
C GLU A 179 -13.09 0.24 -2.41
N GLU A 180 -11.80 0.56 -2.31
CA GLU A 180 -11.30 1.90 -2.00
C GLU A 180 -12.00 2.54 -0.78
N ARG A 181 -12.33 1.69 0.21
CA ARG A 181 -13.17 2.02 1.37
C ARG A 181 -12.48 1.68 2.69
N LEU A 182 -12.57 2.57 3.66
CA LEU A 182 -12.07 2.31 5.02
C LEU A 182 -12.92 1.23 5.71
N PRO A 183 -12.32 0.32 6.50
CA PRO A 183 -13.07 -0.57 7.37
C PRO A 183 -13.98 0.21 8.33
N GLU A 184 -15.13 -0.38 8.66
CA GLU A 184 -16.11 0.27 9.53
C GLU A 184 -15.53 0.55 10.91
N GLY A 185 -15.77 1.76 11.43
CA GLY A 185 -15.26 2.20 12.73
C GLY A 185 -13.74 2.41 12.78
N TRP A 186 -13.01 2.16 11.69
CA TRP A 186 -11.56 2.34 11.67
C TRP A 186 -11.20 3.82 11.71
N ARG A 187 -10.18 4.13 12.52
CA ARG A 187 -9.53 5.44 12.58
C ARG A 187 -8.05 5.26 12.92
N PRO A 188 -7.17 6.18 12.50
CA PRO A 188 -5.77 6.11 12.89
C PRO A 188 -5.63 6.24 14.42
N THR A 189 -5.02 5.25 15.06
CA THR A 189 -4.75 5.23 16.51
C THR A 189 -3.29 5.52 16.85
N LYS A 190 -2.43 5.64 15.83
CA LYS A 190 -1.00 5.91 15.92
C LYS A 190 -0.54 6.74 14.74
N GLN A 191 0.65 7.33 14.84
CA GLN A 191 1.23 8.06 13.73
C GLN A 191 2.13 7.19 12.85
N VAL A 192 2.05 7.37 11.54
CA VAL A 192 2.93 6.74 10.55
C VAL A 192 3.94 7.76 10.04
N GLY A 193 5.22 7.52 10.33
CA GLY A 193 6.30 8.46 10.02
C GLY A 193 7.29 7.94 8.97
N MET A 194 8.07 8.87 8.42
CA MET A 194 9.09 8.61 7.41
C MET A 194 10.10 7.55 7.85
N PHE A 195 10.71 7.70 9.04
CA PHE A 195 11.77 6.81 9.51
C PHE A 195 11.31 5.35 9.61
N GLU A 196 10.14 5.15 10.21
CA GLU A 196 9.50 3.85 10.37
C GLU A 196 9.10 3.23 9.02
N THR A 197 8.68 4.06 8.06
CA THR A 197 8.41 3.63 6.69
C THR A 197 9.69 3.19 5.98
N MET A 198 10.79 3.95 6.11
CA MET A 198 12.09 3.60 5.51
C MET A 198 12.64 2.29 6.08
N LYS A 199 12.49 2.05 7.40
CA LYS A 199 12.88 0.78 8.02
C LYS A 199 12.08 -0.41 7.45
N ARG A 200 10.76 -0.24 7.27
CA ARG A 200 9.89 -1.25 6.63
C ARG A 200 10.28 -1.49 5.18
N ALA A 201 10.49 -0.44 4.39
CA ALA A 201 10.92 -0.53 3.00
C ALA A 201 12.26 -1.28 2.85
N LYS A 202 13.23 -1.02 3.74
CA LYS A 202 14.47 -1.78 3.81
C LYS A 202 14.22 -3.27 4.13
N GLY A 203 13.33 -3.56 5.08
CA GLY A 203 12.91 -4.93 5.39
C GLY A 203 12.32 -5.65 4.18
N ILE A 204 11.43 -4.97 3.44
CA ILE A 204 10.81 -5.50 2.21
C ILE A 204 11.90 -5.79 1.17
N LYS A 205 12.84 -4.87 0.96
CA LYS A 205 13.97 -5.07 0.05
C LYS A 205 14.75 -6.35 0.38
N LEU A 206 15.15 -6.51 1.64
CA LEU A 206 15.90 -7.69 2.10
C LEU A 206 15.08 -8.97 1.93
N ALA A 207 13.77 -8.93 2.20
CA ALA A 207 12.88 -10.07 1.99
C ALA A 207 12.79 -10.45 0.50
N SER A 208 12.60 -9.49 -0.40
CA SER A 208 12.59 -9.75 -1.84
C SER A 208 13.94 -10.28 -2.36
N GLU A 209 15.06 -9.79 -1.81
CA GLU A 209 16.40 -10.31 -2.13
C GLU A 209 16.61 -11.75 -1.63
N ALA A 210 16.04 -12.11 -0.48
CA ALA A 210 16.06 -13.50 0.00
C ALA A 210 15.29 -14.43 -0.93
N VAL A 211 14.07 -14.04 -1.33
CA VAL A 211 13.23 -14.81 -2.28
C VAL A 211 13.97 -15.07 -3.59
N ARG A 212 14.57 -14.02 -4.20
CA ARG A 212 15.32 -14.20 -5.46
C ARG A 212 16.53 -15.12 -5.31
N ARG A 213 17.21 -15.10 -4.15
CA ARG A 213 18.34 -16.00 -3.87
C ARG A 213 17.88 -17.45 -3.73
N GLU A 214 16.75 -17.69 -3.06
CA GLU A 214 16.17 -19.03 -2.91
C GLU A 214 15.73 -19.60 -4.26
N GLU A 215 15.06 -18.80 -5.09
CA GLU A 215 14.66 -19.21 -6.44
C GLU A 215 15.86 -19.50 -7.34
N GLY A 216 16.90 -18.65 -7.31
CA GLY A 216 18.14 -18.89 -8.08
C GLY A 216 19.01 -20.03 -7.55
N ALA A 217 18.79 -20.49 -6.33
CA ALA A 217 19.49 -21.62 -5.72
C ALA A 217 18.77 -22.97 -5.96
N THR A 218 17.55 -22.96 -6.50
CA THR A 218 16.81 -24.18 -6.84
C THR A 218 17.21 -24.58 -8.27
N PRO A 219 17.94 -25.68 -8.51
CA PRO A 219 18.27 -26.11 -9.86
C PRO A 219 16.97 -26.43 -10.61
N GLU A 220 16.84 -25.98 -11.86
CA GLU A 220 15.78 -26.43 -12.77
C GLU A 220 15.79 -27.97 -12.79
N GLN A 221 14.72 -28.58 -12.26
CA GLN A 221 14.51 -30.03 -12.26
C GLN A 221 14.00 -30.51 -13.61
#